data_AF-A0A644SSC7-F1
#
_entry.id   AF-A0A644SSC7-F1
#
_cell.length_a   1.000
_cell.length_b   1.000
_cell.length_c   1.000
_cell.angle_alpha   90.00
_cell.angle_beta   90.00
_cell.angle_gamma   90.00
#
_symmetry.space_group_name_H-M   'P 1'
#
loop_
_entity.id
_entity.type
_entity.pdbx_description
1 polymer ?
#
loop_
_entity_poly.entity_id
_entity_poly.type
_entity_poly.pdbx_seq_one_letter_code
_entity_poly.pdbx_strand_id
1 'polypeptide(L)'
;MNVSSRLLVVSGLYITCLITANLIAVKIIALGDIFLPAAVIVFPFSYIFGDVLTEVYGFHWARRIIWLGFICNLIFVVFVALGQVLPGAPFWEGQTAYETILGYTPRILLASFLGYLVGEFVNSFIMAKLKLRTQGRYLWVRTIGSTLAGQGLDTSIFILVAFLGTPAFVPMMILYHWGSKVIIEAAATPLTYKLVNYLKKAEKSDHFDISTNFSPFRL
;
A
#
# COMPACT_ATOMS: atom_id res chain seq x y z
N MET A 1 17.93 16.00 -14.04
CA MET A 1 17.17 14.74 -14.13
C MET A 1 15.78 15.09 -14.65
N ASN A 2 15.43 14.72 -15.88
CA ASN A 2 14.09 14.96 -16.40
C ASN A 2 13.15 13.91 -15.78
N VAL A 3 12.28 14.34 -14.88
CA VAL A 3 11.23 13.50 -14.30
C VAL A 3 10.24 13.16 -15.43
N SER A 4 10.05 11.88 -15.74
CA SER A 4 9.07 11.47 -16.74
C SER A 4 7.67 11.85 -16.27
N SER A 5 6.85 12.43 -17.15
CA SER A 5 5.44 12.73 -16.84
C SER A 5 4.67 11.47 -16.43
N ARG A 6 5.09 10.29 -16.90
CA ARG A 6 4.45 9.01 -16.52
C ARG A 6 4.80 8.59 -15.10
N LEU A 7 6.01 8.89 -14.62
CA LEU A 7 6.39 8.68 -13.23
C LEU A 7 5.49 9.49 -12.30
N LEU A 8 5.24 10.76 -12.65
CA LEU A 8 4.34 11.62 -11.89
C LEU A 8 2.91 11.06 -11.85
N VAL A 9 2.38 10.61 -12.99
CA VAL A 9 1.04 10.01 -13.06
C VAL A 9 0.95 8.75 -12.21
N VAL A 10 1.89 7.81 -12.34
CA VAL A 10 1.88 6.56 -11.56
C VAL A 10 2.05 6.85 -10.06
N SER A 11 2.92 7.79 -9.70
CA SER A 11 3.10 8.21 -8.30
C SER A 11 1.82 8.83 -7.73
N GLY A 12 1.17 9.71 -8.50
CA GLY A 12 -0.09 10.34 -8.10
C GLY A 12 -1.21 9.32 -7.92
N LEU A 13 -1.34 8.36 -8.85
CA LEU A 13 -2.31 7.27 -8.75
C LEU A 13 -2.03 6.38 -7.54
N TYR A 14 -0.77 6.01 -7.31
CA TYR A 14 -0.36 5.22 -6.13
C TYR A 14 -0.74 5.93 -4.82
N ILE A 15 -0.35 7.20 -4.65
CA ILE A 15 -0.65 7.97 -3.44
C ILE A 15 -2.15 8.15 -3.26
N THR A 16 -2.89 8.39 -4.34
CA THR A 16 -4.36 8.52 -4.30
C THR A 16 -5.00 7.21 -3.88
N CYS A 17 -4.59 6.07 -4.44
CA CYS A 17 -5.05 4.75 -4.02
C CYS A 17 -4.73 4.49 -2.54
N LEU A 18 -3.53 4.84 -2.08
CA LEU A 18 -3.12 4.68 -0.68
C LEU A 18 -4.02 5.46 0.30
N ILE A 19 -4.26 6.75 0.02
CA ILE A 19 -5.11 7.58 0.89
C ILE A 19 -6.56 7.07 0.83
N THR A 20 -7.04 6.74 -0.37
CA THR A 20 -8.40 6.22 -0.56
C THR A 20 -8.61 4.91 0.19
N ALA A 21 -7.65 3.99 0.12
CA ALA A 21 -7.69 2.71 0.82
C ALA A 21 -7.80 2.91 2.34
N ASN A 22 -7.03 3.83 2.92
CA ASN A 22 -7.12 4.15 4.35
C ASN A 22 -8.48 4.74 4.73
N LEU A 23 -9.05 5.60 3.89
CA LEU A 23 -10.36 6.21 4.12
C LEU A 23 -11.49 5.18 4.12
N ILE A 24 -11.53 4.31 3.12
CA ILE A 24 -12.62 3.35 2.96
C ILE A 24 -12.43 2.08 3.81
N ALA A 25 -11.25 1.86 4.39
CA ALA A 25 -10.95 0.69 5.23
C ALA A 25 -11.88 0.56 6.44
N VAL A 26 -12.43 1.69 6.93
CA VAL A 26 -13.37 1.72 8.06
C VAL A 26 -14.69 1.02 7.71
N LYS A 27 -15.08 1.00 6.44
CA LYS A 27 -16.28 0.30 5.99
C LYS A 27 -16.00 -1.19 5.83
N ILE A 28 -16.69 -2.02 6.61
CA ILE A 28 -16.69 -3.48 6.41
C ILE A 28 -17.76 -3.86 5.40
N ILE A 29 -17.37 -4.60 4.37
CA ILE A 29 -18.27 -5.20 3.38
C ILE A 29 -18.49 -6.67 3.70
N ALA A 30 -19.71 -7.15 3.43
CA ALA A 30 -20.08 -8.56 3.52
C ALA A 30 -20.14 -9.16 2.11
N LEU A 31 -19.36 -10.20 1.88
CA LEU A 31 -19.37 -11.02 0.66
C LEU A 31 -19.82 -12.43 1.07
N GLY A 32 -21.13 -12.62 1.20
CA GLY A 32 -21.69 -13.82 1.84
C GLY A 32 -21.29 -13.86 3.32
N ASP A 33 -20.66 -14.95 3.75
CA ASP A 33 -20.20 -15.15 5.13
C ASP A 33 -18.82 -14.57 5.44
N ILE A 34 -18.19 -13.90 4.46
CA ILE A 34 -16.86 -13.30 4.61
C ILE A 34 -16.98 -11.79 4.82
N PHE A 35 -16.42 -11.29 5.92
CA PHE A 35 -16.34 -9.88 6.25
C PHE A 35 -14.96 -9.33 5.93
N LEU A 36 -14.88 -8.33 5.05
CA LEU A 36 -13.61 -7.71 4.64
C LEU A 36 -13.73 -6.19 4.67
N PRO A 37 -12.63 -5.46 4.92
CA PRO A 37 -12.60 -4.02 4.71
C PRO A 37 -12.87 -3.68 3.24
N ALA A 38 -13.62 -2.61 2.95
CA ALA A 38 -13.90 -2.15 1.60
C ALA A 38 -12.62 -1.75 0.84
N ALA A 39 -11.53 -1.48 1.56
CA ALA A 39 -10.20 -1.25 1.01
C ALA A 39 -9.69 -2.39 0.12
N VAL A 40 -10.25 -3.61 0.24
CA VAL A 40 -9.95 -4.75 -0.64
C VAL A 40 -10.11 -4.44 -2.13
N ILE A 41 -10.98 -3.48 -2.49
CA ILE A 41 -11.20 -3.07 -3.87
C ILE A 41 -10.04 -2.22 -4.40
N VAL A 42 -9.40 -1.43 -3.53
CA VAL A 42 -8.36 -0.46 -3.91
C VAL A 42 -6.96 -1.06 -3.81
N PHE A 43 -6.74 -2.03 -2.91
CA PHE A 43 -5.43 -2.66 -2.72
C PHE A 43 -4.80 -3.16 -4.03
N PRO A 44 -5.50 -3.88 -4.94
CA PRO A 44 -4.87 -4.42 -6.15
C PRO A 44 -4.28 -3.31 -7.02
N PHE A 45 -4.97 -2.17 -7.12
CA PHE A 45 -4.49 -1.02 -7.88
C PHE A 45 -3.25 -0.42 -7.21
N SER A 46 -3.27 -0.25 -5.88
CA SER A 46 -2.12 0.25 -5.14
C SER A 46 -0.87 -0.62 -5.34
N TYR A 47 -1.02 -1.95 -5.25
CA TYR A 47 0.07 -2.90 -5.46
C TYR A 47 0.57 -2.88 -6.90
N ILE A 48 -0.33 -2.88 -7.90
CA ILE A 48 0.07 -2.75 -9.31
C ILE A 48 0.92 -1.50 -9.52
N PHE A 49 0.51 -0.35 -8.97
CA PHE A 49 1.28 0.88 -9.13
C PHE A 49 2.62 0.81 -8.38
N GLY A 50 2.65 0.27 -7.16
CA GLY A 50 3.90 0.07 -6.40
C GLY A 50 4.90 -0.85 -7.11
N ASP A 51 4.40 -1.95 -7.67
CA ASP A 51 5.19 -2.92 -8.45
C ASP A 51 5.72 -2.29 -9.74
N VAL A 52 4.88 -1.54 -10.46
CA VAL A 52 5.29 -0.78 -11.66
C VAL A 52 6.35 0.25 -11.31
N LEU A 53 6.21 0.98 -10.20
CA LEU A 53 7.18 1.96 -9.76
C LEU A 53 8.55 1.31 -9.54
N THR A 54 8.57 0.19 -8.81
CA THR A 54 9.81 -0.54 -8.52
C THR A 54 10.39 -1.20 -9.78
N GLU A 55 9.55 -1.77 -10.63
CA GLU A 55 10.01 -2.54 -11.79
C GLU A 55 10.48 -1.67 -12.96
N VAL A 56 9.86 -0.51 -13.18
CA VAL A 56 10.18 0.40 -14.30
C VAL A 56 11.22 1.43 -13.91
N TYR A 57 11.07 2.04 -12.73
CA TYR A 57 11.90 3.17 -12.28
C TYR A 57 12.94 2.78 -11.22
N GLY A 58 12.87 1.56 -10.67
CA GLY A 58 13.84 1.03 -9.71
C GLY A 58 13.51 1.37 -8.25
N PHE A 59 14.20 0.69 -7.34
CA PHE A 59 14.02 0.85 -5.89
C PHE A 59 14.27 2.28 -5.40
N HIS A 60 15.18 3.02 -6.06
CA HIS A 60 15.51 4.40 -5.71
C HIS A 60 14.31 5.35 -5.81
N TRP A 61 13.48 5.22 -6.83
CA TRP A 61 12.25 6.01 -6.96
C TRP A 61 11.14 5.46 -6.10
N ALA A 62 10.99 4.13 -6.03
CA ALA A 62 9.99 3.47 -5.18
C ALA A 62 10.10 3.94 -3.71
N ARG A 63 11.30 3.92 -3.10
CA ARG A 63 11.50 4.38 -1.71
C ARG A 63 11.11 5.84 -1.50
N ARG A 64 11.38 6.73 -2.45
CA ARG A 64 11.04 8.16 -2.36
C ARG A 64 9.53 8.35 -2.41
N ILE A 65 8.85 7.57 -3.25
CA ILE A 65 7.40 7.62 -3.40
C ILE A 65 6.70 6.99 -2.19
N ILE A 66 7.24 5.92 -1.61
CA ILE A 66 6.73 5.34 -0.35
C ILE A 66 6.80 6.38 0.78
N TRP A 67 7.95 7.06 0.94
CA TRP A 67 8.07 8.14 1.93
C TRP A 67 7.14 9.32 1.64
N LEU A 68 6.99 9.71 0.37
CA LEU A 68 6.06 10.76 -0.02
C LEU A 68 4.61 10.36 0.29
N GLY A 69 4.21 9.14 -0.05
CA GLY A 69 2.89 8.59 0.25
C GLY A 69 2.60 8.53 1.75
N PHE A 70 3.59 8.13 2.55
CA PHE A 70 3.52 8.18 4.01
C PHE A 70 3.30 9.60 4.52
N ILE A 71 4.08 10.58 4.05
CA ILE A 71 3.93 11.99 4.44
C ILE A 71 2.56 12.54 4.02
N CYS A 72 2.12 12.27 2.79
CA CYS A 72 0.80 12.68 2.31
C CYS A 72 -0.33 12.08 3.15
N ASN A 73 -0.21 10.81 3.55
CA ASN A 73 -1.18 10.16 4.42
C ASN A 73 -1.17 10.78 5.83
N LEU A 74 0.01 11.05 6.39
CA LEU A 74 0.14 11.73 7.67
C LEU A 74 -0.50 13.12 7.65
N ILE A 75 -0.28 13.89 6.59
CA ILE A 75 -0.93 15.19 6.37
C ILE A 75 -2.46 15.03 6.39
N PHE A 76 -2.99 14.08 5.60
CA PHE A 76 -4.43 13.81 5.56
C PHE A 76 -5.00 13.54 6.96
N VAL A 77 -4.35 12.66 7.71
CA VAL A 77 -4.75 12.30 9.08
C VAL A 77 -4.74 13.51 10.02
N VAL A 78 -3.68 14.32 9.98
CA VAL A 78 -3.57 15.51 10.82
C VAL A 78 -4.71 16.48 10.54
N PHE A 79 -5.02 16.73 9.27
CA PHE A 79 -6.13 17.62 8.91
C PHE A 79 -7.50 17.05 9.30
N VAL A 80 -7.70 15.74 9.17
CA VAL A 80 -8.91 15.07 9.65
C VAL A 80 -9.07 15.24 11.17
N ALA A 81 -8.00 15.03 11.94
CA ALA A 81 -7.99 15.17 13.39
C ALA A 81 -8.21 16.63 13.83
N LEU A 82 -7.60 17.60 13.14
CA LEU A 82 -7.88 19.02 13.37
C LEU A 82 -9.35 19.36 13.11
N GLY A 83 -9.92 18.83 12.02
CA GLY A 83 -11.35 18.99 11.71
C GLY A 83 -12.26 18.42 12.80
N GLN A 84 -11.85 17.35 13.47
CA GLN A 84 -12.59 16.75 14.58
C GLN A 84 -12.60 17.61 15.85
N VAL A 85 -11.47 18.25 16.17
CA VAL A 85 -11.32 19.07 17.40
C VAL A 85 -12.01 20.43 17.27
N LEU A 86 -12.18 20.94 16.06
CA LEU A 86 -12.88 22.19 15.82
C LEU A 86 -14.38 22.04 16.15
N PRO A 87 -14.99 23.03 16.82
CA PRO A 87 -16.40 22.96 17.16
C PRO A 87 -17.26 22.96 15.90
N GLY A 88 -18.12 21.95 15.78
CA GLY A 88 -19.16 21.91 14.75
C GLY A 88 -20.09 23.12 14.86
N ALA A 89 -20.56 23.63 13.73
CA ALA A 89 -21.53 24.72 13.73
C ALA A 89 -22.85 24.28 14.40
N PRO A 90 -23.62 25.17 15.06
CA PRO A 90 -24.83 24.79 15.80
C PRO A 90 -25.92 24.10 14.97
N PHE A 91 -25.91 24.32 13.65
CA PHE A 91 -26.85 23.71 12.69
C PHE A 91 -26.30 22.44 12.03
N TRP A 92 -25.07 22.04 12.36
CA TRP A 92 -24.39 20.90 11.76
C TRP A 92 -24.41 19.70 12.71
N GLU A 93 -25.28 18.74 12.43
CA GLU A 93 -25.49 17.54 13.26
C GLU A 93 -24.55 16.37 12.90
N GLY A 94 -23.59 16.60 11.99
CA GLY A 94 -22.72 15.55 11.43
C GLY A 94 -21.54 15.13 12.30
N GLN A 95 -21.33 15.73 13.48
CA GLN A 95 -20.12 15.50 14.30
C GLN A 95 -19.92 14.04 14.67
N THR A 96 -20.97 13.35 15.15
CA THR A 96 -20.87 11.95 15.56
C THR A 96 -20.55 11.02 14.38
N ALA A 97 -21.13 11.29 13.20
CA ALA A 97 -20.84 10.51 12.00
C ALA A 97 -19.40 10.76 11.52
N TYR A 98 -18.93 12.01 11.59
CA TYR A 98 -17.55 12.38 11.29
C TYR A 98 -16.57 11.64 12.20
N GLU A 99 -16.80 11.64 13.51
CA GLU A 99 -15.98 10.89 14.48
C GLU A 99 -16.05 9.38 14.28
N THR A 100 -17.20 8.85 13.87
CA THR A 100 -17.34 7.40 13.65
C THR A 100 -16.60 6.93 12.40
N ILE A 101 -16.63 7.73 11.32
CA ILE A 101 -16.04 7.36 10.03
C ILE A 101 -14.55 7.74 9.97
N LEU A 102 -14.21 8.92 10.50
CA LEU A 102 -12.88 9.52 10.37
C LEU A 102 -12.12 9.61 11.69
N GLY A 103 -12.77 9.31 12.82
CA GLY A 103 -12.11 9.19 14.12
C GLY A 103 -11.29 7.92 14.18
N TYR A 104 -10.11 7.97 13.56
CA TYR A 104 -9.13 6.90 13.70
C TYR A 104 -8.67 6.83 15.15
N THR A 105 -8.83 5.68 15.78
CA THR A 105 -8.13 5.42 17.04
C THR A 105 -6.63 5.55 16.76
N PRO A 106 -5.87 6.37 17.53
CA PRO A 106 -4.42 6.56 17.32
C PRO A 106 -3.66 5.24 17.17
N ARG A 107 -4.15 4.19 17.83
CA ARG A 107 -3.68 2.81 17.72
C ARG A 107 -3.81 2.21 16.32
N ILE A 108 -4.97 2.28 15.68
CA ILE A 108 -5.20 1.72 14.34
C ILE A 108 -4.35 2.47 13.31
N LEU A 109 -4.24 3.79 13.51
CA LEU A 109 -3.41 4.64 12.68
C LEU A 109 -1.93 4.25 12.72
N LEU A 110 -1.38 4.10 13.93
CA LEU A 110 -0.01 3.63 14.13
C LEU A 110 0.20 2.24 13.54
N ALA A 111 -0.78 1.34 13.67
CA ALA A 111 -0.73 0.01 13.07
C ALA A 111 -0.66 0.08 11.54
N SER A 112 -1.51 0.89 10.90
CA SER A 112 -1.50 1.10 9.45
C SER A 112 -0.19 1.69 8.96
N PHE A 113 0.36 2.67 9.68
CA PHE A 113 1.62 3.30 9.32
C PHE A 113 2.82 2.37 9.38
N LEU A 114 2.94 1.61 10.48
CA LEU A 114 4.03 0.65 10.64
C LEU A 114 3.90 -0.50 9.64
N GLY A 115 2.68 -1.02 9.46
CA GLY A 115 2.37 -2.07 8.49
C GLY A 115 2.73 -1.63 7.06
N TYR A 116 2.21 -0.47 6.64
CA TYR A 116 2.47 0.10 5.32
C TYR A 116 3.96 0.31 5.05
N LEU A 117 4.69 0.99 5.95
CA LEU A 117 6.12 1.25 5.76
C LEU A 117 6.89 -0.05 5.61
N VAL A 118 6.74 -0.98 6.56
CA VAL A 118 7.50 -2.24 6.52
C VAL A 118 7.08 -3.09 5.31
N GLY A 119 5.78 -3.19 5.04
CA GLY A 119 5.23 -3.97 3.94
C GLY A 119 5.70 -3.48 2.57
N GLU A 120 5.57 -2.19 2.29
CA GLU A 120 5.97 -1.60 1.00
C GLU A 120 7.48 -1.59 0.80
N PHE A 121 8.26 -1.35 1.86
CA PHE A 121 9.72 -1.44 1.77
C PHE A 121 10.17 -2.86 1.48
N VAL A 122 9.58 -3.85 2.16
CA VAL A 122 9.90 -5.26 1.93
C VAL A 122 9.43 -5.72 0.54
N ASN A 123 8.25 -5.30 0.11
CA ASN A 123 7.75 -5.56 -1.24
C ASN A 123 8.74 -5.03 -2.28
N SER A 124 9.06 -3.74 -2.22
CA SER A 124 9.98 -3.09 -3.17
C SER A 124 11.39 -3.68 -3.13
N PHE A 125 11.89 -4.02 -1.94
CA PHE A 125 13.20 -4.64 -1.75
C PHE A 125 13.27 -6.03 -2.40
N ILE A 126 12.28 -6.88 -2.15
CA ILE A 126 12.24 -8.25 -2.69
C ILE A 126 12.06 -8.20 -4.21
N MET A 127 11.20 -7.31 -4.72
CA MET A 127 11.00 -7.11 -6.15
C MET A 127 12.33 -6.76 -6.85
N ALA A 128 13.05 -5.76 -6.35
CA ALA A 128 14.33 -5.33 -6.91
C ALA A 128 15.42 -6.41 -6.80
N LYS A 129 15.51 -7.11 -5.66
CA LYS A 129 16.49 -8.18 -5.45
C LYS A 129 16.22 -9.41 -6.32
N LEU A 130 14.95 -9.79 -6.48
CA LEU A 130 14.58 -10.88 -7.37
C LEU A 130 14.81 -10.49 -8.84
N LYS A 131 14.60 -9.24 -9.24
CA LYS A 131 14.91 -8.76 -10.60
C LYS A 131 16.38 -8.97 -10.97
N LEU A 132 17.29 -8.67 -10.04
CA LEU A 132 18.73 -8.95 -10.21
C LEU A 132 18.99 -10.44 -10.32
N ARG A 133 18.38 -11.24 -9.44
CA ARG A 133 18.58 -12.69 -9.37
C ARG A 133 18.02 -13.43 -10.60
N THR A 134 16.91 -12.94 -11.15
CA THR A 134 16.27 -13.54 -12.34
C THR A 134 16.75 -12.93 -13.65
N GLN A 135 17.72 -12.00 -13.62
CA GLN A 135 18.22 -11.30 -14.82
C GLN A 135 17.07 -10.69 -15.65
N GLY A 136 16.06 -10.16 -14.96
CA GLY A 136 14.86 -9.58 -15.58
C GLY A 136 13.84 -10.59 -16.13
N ARG A 137 14.09 -11.90 -16.01
CA ARG A 137 13.15 -12.97 -16.42
C ARG A 137 12.11 -13.23 -15.31
N TYR A 138 10.94 -13.77 -15.68
CA TYR A 138 9.84 -14.13 -14.78
C TYR A 138 9.31 -12.97 -13.89
N LEU A 139 8.51 -12.06 -14.48
CA LEU A 139 7.84 -10.99 -13.72
C LEU A 139 6.89 -11.55 -12.64
N TRP A 140 6.20 -12.66 -12.90
CA TRP A 140 5.21 -13.25 -12.00
C TRP A 140 5.82 -13.75 -10.67
N VAL A 141 7.02 -14.34 -10.72
CA VAL A 141 7.74 -14.79 -9.50
C VAL A 141 8.05 -13.59 -8.62
N ARG A 142 8.30 -12.44 -9.23
CA ARG A 142 8.67 -11.22 -8.53
C ARG A 142 7.45 -10.56 -7.92
N THR A 143 6.40 -10.30 -8.71
CA THR A 143 5.15 -9.70 -8.22
C THR A 143 4.50 -10.53 -7.13
N ILE A 144 4.39 -11.85 -7.32
CA ILE A 144 3.78 -12.74 -6.32
C ILE A 144 4.72 -12.92 -5.12
N GLY A 145 6.02 -13.13 -5.35
CA GLY A 145 6.99 -13.35 -4.27
C GLY A 145 7.20 -12.14 -3.37
N SER A 146 7.24 -10.94 -3.96
CA SER A 146 7.35 -9.69 -3.22
C SER A 146 6.07 -9.36 -2.48
N THR A 147 4.91 -9.59 -3.12
CA THR A 147 3.60 -9.40 -2.49
C THR A 147 3.38 -10.35 -1.32
N LEU A 148 3.75 -11.63 -1.44
CA LEU A 148 3.65 -12.62 -0.36
C LEU A 148 4.36 -12.14 0.91
N ALA A 149 5.58 -11.65 0.77
CA ALA A 149 6.38 -11.18 1.90
C ALA A 149 5.95 -9.79 2.39
N GLY A 150 5.68 -8.85 1.48
CA GLY A 150 5.24 -7.49 1.79
C GLY A 150 3.89 -7.48 2.49
N GLN A 151 2.87 -8.11 1.90
CA GLN A 151 1.53 -8.22 2.50
C GLN A 151 1.53 -9.06 3.78
N GLY A 152 2.38 -10.08 3.85
CA GLY A 152 2.54 -10.91 5.05
C GLY A 152 3.00 -10.07 6.23
N LEU A 153 4.02 -9.24 6.05
CA LEU A 153 4.53 -8.35 7.09
C LEU A 153 3.59 -7.18 7.38
N ASP A 154 3.03 -6.53 6.35
CA ASP A 154 2.03 -5.47 6.51
C ASP A 154 0.88 -5.94 7.39
N THR A 155 0.26 -7.05 6.99
CA THR A 155 -0.93 -7.60 7.66
C THR A 155 -0.60 -8.10 9.07
N SER A 156 0.57 -8.71 9.26
CA SER A 156 1.01 -9.17 10.58
C SER A 156 1.24 -8.01 11.53
N ILE A 157 1.98 -6.98 11.11
CA ILE A 157 2.26 -5.80 11.93
C ILE A 157 0.97 -5.04 12.21
N PHE A 158 0.11 -4.86 11.20
CA PHE A 158 -1.19 -4.22 11.37
C PHE A 158 -2.03 -4.94 12.42
N ILE A 159 -2.22 -6.25 12.29
CA ILE A 159 -3.09 -7.01 13.20
C ILE A 159 -2.49 -7.06 14.62
N LEU A 160 -1.17 -7.25 14.74
CA LEU A 160 -0.51 -7.21 16.04
C LEU A 160 -0.69 -5.83 16.69
N VAL A 161 -0.33 -4.74 16.03
CA VAL A 161 -0.40 -3.41 16.66
C VAL A 161 -1.86 -2.99 16.91
N ALA A 162 -2.77 -3.26 15.98
CA ALA A 162 -4.18 -2.86 16.10
C ALA A 162 -4.95 -3.67 17.15
N PHE A 163 -4.72 -4.98 17.25
CA PHE A 163 -5.59 -5.87 18.04
C PHE A 163 -4.90 -6.55 19.24
N LEU A 164 -3.58 -6.50 19.40
CA LEU A 164 -2.90 -7.18 20.51
C LEU A 164 -3.41 -6.73 21.90
N GLY A 165 -3.90 -7.67 22.71
CA GLY A 165 -4.52 -7.36 24.00
C GLY A 165 -6.00 -6.95 23.93
N THR A 166 -6.64 -7.05 22.75
CA THR A 166 -8.10 -6.98 22.62
C THR A 166 -8.69 -8.40 22.46
N PRO A 167 -9.92 -8.66 22.92
CA PRO A 167 -10.60 -9.95 22.72
C PRO A 167 -10.86 -10.28 21.25
N ALA A 168 -10.70 -9.30 20.35
CA ALA A 168 -10.77 -9.47 18.90
C ALA A 168 -9.48 -10.00 18.27
N PHE A 169 -8.39 -10.20 19.03
CA PHE A 169 -7.16 -10.76 18.50
C PHE A 169 -7.31 -12.25 18.20
N VAL A 170 -7.39 -12.58 16.92
CA VAL A 170 -7.41 -13.95 16.44
C VAL A 170 -6.23 -14.13 15.47
N PRO A 171 -5.19 -14.90 15.82
CA PRO A 171 -4.05 -15.16 14.94
C PRO A 171 -4.46 -15.69 13.55
N MET A 172 -5.57 -16.44 13.50
CA MET A 172 -6.17 -16.94 12.26
C MET A 172 -6.60 -15.82 11.29
N MET A 173 -6.96 -14.62 11.78
CA MET A 173 -7.30 -13.47 10.92
C MET A 173 -6.13 -13.02 10.06
N ILE A 174 -4.89 -13.18 10.54
CA ILE A 174 -3.69 -12.87 9.75
C ILE A 174 -3.66 -13.77 8.51
N LEU A 175 -3.87 -15.08 8.70
CA LEU A 175 -3.85 -16.05 7.60
C LEU A 175 -4.98 -15.80 6.60
N TYR A 176 -6.20 -15.50 7.06
CA TYR A 176 -7.31 -15.19 6.17
C TYR A 176 -7.08 -13.90 5.38
N HIS A 177 -6.72 -12.80 6.05
CA HIS A 177 -6.47 -11.52 5.37
C HIS A 177 -5.29 -11.62 4.41
N TRP A 178 -4.20 -12.26 4.83
CA TRP A 178 -3.03 -12.47 4.00
C TRP A 178 -3.36 -13.35 2.79
N GLY A 179 -4.00 -14.50 3.01
CA GLY A 179 -4.38 -15.42 1.93
C GLY A 179 -5.31 -14.77 0.91
N SER A 180 -6.33 -14.02 1.36
CA SER A 180 -7.22 -13.29 0.45
C SER A 180 -6.47 -12.26 -0.38
N LYS A 181 -5.60 -11.44 0.23
CA LYS A 181 -4.83 -10.43 -0.51
C LYS A 181 -3.89 -11.08 -1.55
N VAL A 182 -3.26 -12.20 -1.21
CA VAL A 182 -2.38 -12.94 -2.12
C VAL A 182 -3.16 -13.52 -3.31
N ILE A 183 -4.35 -14.09 -3.08
CA ILE A 183 -5.20 -14.63 -4.15
C ILE A 183 -5.62 -13.51 -5.11
N ILE A 184 -5.99 -12.35 -4.56
CA ILE A 184 -6.38 -11.19 -5.36
C ILE A 184 -5.19 -10.70 -6.18
N GLU A 185 -3.98 -10.63 -5.62
CA GLU A 185 -2.78 -10.27 -6.37
C GLU A 185 -2.48 -11.27 -7.49
N ALA A 186 -2.58 -12.57 -7.20
CA ALA A 186 -2.39 -13.60 -8.21
C ALA A 186 -3.39 -13.44 -9.38
N ALA A 187 -4.64 -13.08 -9.08
CA ALA A 187 -5.65 -12.76 -10.09
C ALA A 187 -5.37 -11.43 -10.83
N ALA A 188 -4.76 -10.44 -10.16
CA ALA A 188 -4.40 -9.14 -10.73
C ALA A 188 -3.10 -9.18 -11.55
N THR A 189 -2.24 -10.18 -11.33
CA THR A 189 -0.93 -10.34 -11.98
C THR A 189 -0.96 -10.21 -13.52
N PRO A 190 -1.96 -10.74 -14.26
CA PRO A 190 -2.06 -10.54 -15.72
C PRO A 190 -2.25 -9.07 -16.11
N LEU A 191 -2.95 -8.28 -15.29
CA LEU A 191 -3.12 -6.85 -15.49
C LEU A 191 -1.81 -6.11 -15.22
N THR A 192 -1.10 -6.47 -14.14
CA THR A 192 0.23 -5.96 -13.81
C THR A 192 1.19 -6.15 -14.98
N TYR A 193 1.20 -7.34 -15.58
CA TYR A 193 2.01 -7.66 -16.76
C TYR A 193 1.73 -6.74 -17.96
N LYS A 194 0.46 -6.49 -18.26
CA LYS A 194 0.08 -5.60 -19.37
C LYS A 194 0.55 -4.17 -19.13
N LEU A 195 0.34 -3.66 -17.91
CA LEU A 195 0.69 -2.29 -17.55
C LEU A 195 2.21 -2.08 -17.53
N VAL A 196 2.96 -3.02 -16.92
CA VAL A 196 4.44 -2.99 -16.89
C VAL A 196 5.01 -3.04 -18.30
N ASN A 197 4.56 -3.99 -19.14
CA ASN A 197 5.10 -4.12 -20.49
C ASN A 197 4.77 -2.91 -21.38
N TYR A 198 3.59 -2.30 -21.20
CA TYR A 198 3.24 -1.06 -21.87
C TYR A 198 4.15 0.09 -21.45
N LEU A 199 4.34 0.30 -20.15
CA LEU A 199 5.17 1.38 -19.62
C LEU A 199 6.65 1.20 -19.96
N LYS A 200 7.20 -0.01 -19.88
CA LYS A 200 8.58 -0.29 -20.32
C LYS A 200 8.81 0.05 -21.79
N LYS A 201 7.86 -0.30 -22.67
CA LYS A 201 7.94 0.07 -24.10
C LYS A 201 7.82 1.58 -24.32
N ALA A 202 6.96 2.23 -23.55
CA ALA A 202 6.70 3.66 -23.69
C ALA A 202 7.85 4.52 -23.14
N GLU A 203 8.49 4.10 -22.05
CA GLU A 203 9.62 4.79 -21.38
C GLU A 203 10.98 4.43 -21.99
N LYS A 204 11.08 3.32 -22.75
CA LYS A 204 12.35 2.72 -23.19
C LYS A 204 13.35 2.50 -22.05
N SER A 205 12.86 2.33 -20.82
CA SER A 205 13.68 2.09 -19.63
C SER A 205 13.42 0.70 -19.05
N ASP A 206 14.50 -0.04 -18.81
CA ASP A 206 14.47 -1.22 -17.94
C ASP A 206 15.60 -1.08 -16.92
N HIS A 207 15.28 -0.49 -15.76
CA HIS A 207 16.30 -0.19 -14.76
C HIS A 207 16.67 -1.46 -13.99
N PHE A 208 17.94 -1.82 -13.97
CA PHE A 208 18.46 -2.90 -13.13
C PHE A 208 19.20 -2.28 -11.94
N ASP A 209 18.73 -2.55 -10.72
CA ASP A 209 19.27 -2.02 -9.46
C ASP A 209 20.63 -2.66 -9.06
N ILE A 210 21.61 -2.70 -9.96
CA ILE A 210 22.87 -3.47 -9.80
C ILE A 210 23.77 -2.86 -8.71
N SER A 211 23.75 -1.53 -8.54
CA SER A 211 24.57 -0.79 -7.57
C SER A 211 23.73 -0.05 -6.52
N THR A 212 22.43 -0.36 -6.41
CA THR A 212 21.50 0.37 -5.56
C THR A 212 21.69 0.01 -4.09
N ASN A 213 21.84 1.03 -3.25
CA ASN A 213 21.84 0.85 -1.80
C ASN A 213 20.40 0.66 -1.31
N PHE A 214 20.08 -0.56 -0.85
CA PHE A 214 18.76 -0.96 -0.39
C PHE A 214 18.35 -0.40 0.99
N SER A 215 19.14 0.51 1.59
CA SER A 215 18.74 1.18 2.82
C SER A 215 17.47 2.01 2.60
N PRO A 216 16.43 1.84 3.43
CA PRO A 216 15.17 2.60 3.33
C PRO A 216 15.33 4.10 3.70
N PHE A 217 16.45 4.50 4.29
CA PHE A 217 16.68 5.84 4.83
C PHE A 217 17.65 6.70 4.02
N ARG A 218 18.43 6.11 3.10
CA ARG A 218 19.26 6.90 2.19
C ARG A 218 18.37 7.35 1.05
N LEU A 219 18.00 8.62 0.97
CA LEU A 219 17.15 9.15 -0.12
C LEU A 219 17.94 9.49 -1.37
#